data_AF-A0A838P943-F1
#
_entry.id   AF-A0A838P943-F1
#
_cell.length_a   1.000
_cell.length_b   1.000
_cell.length_c   1.000
_cell.angle_alpha   90.00
_cell.angle_beta   90.00
_cell.angle_gamma   90.00
#
_symmetry.space_group_name_H-M   'P 1'
#
loop_
_entity.id
_entity.type
_entity.pdbx_description
1 polymer ?
#
loop_
_entity_poly.entity_id
_entity_poly.type
_entity_poly.pdbx_seq_one_letter_code
_entity_poly.pdbx_strand_id
1 'polypeptide(L)'
;MDEARLVSRLAELTGLLSPAEGTPPEALDRARRLLAEALLNSQSEPMVDPSSSSPVTTNIDTLPQQTVDDLRRIVHDAIPAQRDRSLRIFRRTWPLLATHIPQSEPAWASGWTLESSIGPFESAEGDLVWFDIRRTATPVLLIDSQTERPLISLPQAALPDSPVNVGVTILDIPAGSIWLAASLFDSNSPAGSFAGLR
;
A
#
# COMPACT_ATOMS: atom_id res chain seq x y z
N MET A 1 10.26 11.64 8.82
CA MET A 1 10.25 10.87 10.09
C MET A 1 11.69 10.63 10.50
N ASP A 2 11.99 10.69 11.79
CA ASP A 2 13.34 10.43 12.32
C ASP A 2 13.62 8.91 12.42
N GLU A 3 14.89 8.53 12.39
CA GLU A 3 15.37 7.13 12.44
C GLU A 3 14.86 6.41 13.67
N ALA A 4 15.06 6.98 14.87
CA ALA A 4 14.61 6.37 16.12
C ALA A 4 13.10 6.12 16.14
N ARG A 5 12.32 7.10 15.65
CA ARG A 5 10.86 6.98 15.56
C ARG A 5 10.44 5.90 14.56
N LEU A 6 11.14 5.76 13.44
CA LEU A 6 10.85 4.73 12.44
C LEU A 6 11.15 3.33 12.99
N VAL A 7 12.29 3.16 13.69
CA VAL A 7 12.64 1.89 14.35
C VAL A 7 11.55 1.50 15.38
N SER A 8 11.14 2.43 16.25
CA SER A 8 10.07 2.17 17.21
C SER A 8 8.76 1.75 16.54
N ARG A 9 8.39 2.37 15.42
CA ARG A 9 7.17 2.00 14.68
C ARG A 9 7.29 0.62 14.03
N LEU A 10 8.44 0.27 13.45
CA LEU A 10 8.64 -1.07 12.91
C LEU A 10 8.65 -2.15 14.00
N ALA A 11 9.22 -1.84 15.17
CA ALA A 11 9.21 -2.72 16.33
C ALA A 11 7.77 -2.98 16.83
N GLU A 12 6.97 -1.93 16.93
CA GLU A 12 5.54 -2.00 17.28
C GLU A 12 4.77 -2.93 16.34
N LEU A 13 5.09 -2.91 15.04
CA LEU A 13 4.32 -3.59 13.99
C LEU A 13 4.82 -5.00 13.66
N THR A 14 6.10 -5.28 13.87
CA THR A 14 6.74 -6.53 13.38
C THR A 14 7.67 -7.19 14.40
N GLY A 15 7.85 -6.60 15.58
CA GLY A 15 8.80 -7.07 16.59
C GLY A 15 8.46 -8.45 17.15
N LEU A 16 7.16 -8.76 17.25
CA LEU A 16 6.64 -10.02 17.78
C LEU A 16 6.16 -10.99 16.68
N LEU A 17 6.52 -10.73 15.42
CA LEU A 17 6.13 -11.60 14.31
C LEU A 17 7.23 -12.62 14.00
N SER A 18 6.82 -13.87 13.78
CA SER A 18 7.66 -14.94 13.23
C SER A 18 7.08 -15.49 11.92
N PRO A 19 7.90 -15.98 10.98
CA PRO A 19 7.39 -16.69 9.81
C PRO A 19 6.57 -17.91 10.21
N ALA A 20 5.37 -18.07 9.65
CA ALA A 20 4.57 -19.27 9.82
C ALA A 20 5.16 -20.44 9.02
N GLU A 21 4.63 -21.64 9.20
CA GLU A 21 5.02 -22.82 8.42
C GLU A 21 4.93 -22.55 6.90
N GLY A 22 6.01 -22.83 6.17
CA GLY A 22 6.11 -22.59 4.73
C GLY A 22 6.46 -21.15 4.33
N THR A 23 6.55 -20.20 5.26
CA THR A 23 6.99 -18.82 4.98
C THR A 23 8.50 -18.70 5.21
N PRO A 24 9.28 -18.24 4.20
CA PRO A 24 10.73 -18.14 4.37
C PRO A 24 11.09 -17.00 5.33
N PRO A 25 12.16 -17.13 6.14
CA PRO A 25 12.59 -16.09 7.08
C PRO A 25 12.86 -14.74 6.40
N GLU A 26 13.39 -14.72 5.18
CA GLU A 26 13.62 -13.49 4.41
C GLU A 26 12.32 -12.72 4.07
N ALA A 27 11.16 -13.35 4.12
CA ALA A 27 9.89 -12.69 3.87
C ALA A 27 9.61 -11.60 4.92
N LEU A 28 10.00 -11.83 6.18
CA LEU A 28 9.79 -10.85 7.25
C LEU A 28 10.69 -9.63 7.06
N ASP A 29 11.94 -9.84 6.66
CA ASP A 29 12.86 -8.76 6.31
C ASP A 29 12.37 -7.95 5.11
N ARG A 30 11.83 -8.62 4.09
CA ARG A 30 11.19 -7.95 2.95
C ARG A 30 9.98 -7.12 3.39
N ALA A 31 9.12 -7.67 4.24
CA ALA A 31 7.96 -6.95 4.77
C ALA A 31 8.39 -5.71 5.56
N ARG A 32 9.39 -5.82 6.44
CA ARG A 32 9.96 -4.72 7.23
C ARG A 32 10.53 -3.60 6.36
N ARG A 33 11.24 -3.93 5.28
CA ARG A 33 11.77 -2.93 4.33
C ARG A 33 10.64 -2.15 3.64
N LEU A 34 9.62 -2.84 3.12
CA LEU A 34 8.47 -2.21 2.48
C LEU A 34 7.63 -1.37 3.46
N LEU A 35 7.51 -1.83 4.70
CA LEU A 35 6.89 -1.08 5.77
C LEU A 35 7.64 0.20 6.12
N ALA A 36 8.97 0.12 6.20
CA ALA A 36 9.80 1.28 6.46
C ALA A 36 9.61 2.35 5.37
N GLU A 37 9.58 1.91 4.11
CA GLU A 37 9.33 2.77 2.96
C GLU A 37 7.94 3.41 2.98
N ALA A 38 6.89 2.63 3.25
CA ALA A 38 5.52 3.13 3.41
C ALA A 38 5.40 4.18 4.52
N LEU A 39 6.01 3.93 5.69
CA LEU A 39 6.01 4.89 6.79
C LEU A 39 6.80 6.16 6.45
N LEU A 40 7.91 6.05 5.71
CA LEU A 40 8.67 7.19 5.20
C LEU A 40 7.87 8.02 4.17
N ASN A 41 6.97 7.37 3.43
CA ASN A 41 5.99 8.01 2.55
C ASN A 41 4.79 8.62 3.31
N SER A 42 4.87 8.71 4.65
CA SER A 42 3.83 9.26 5.52
C SER A 42 2.50 8.51 5.45
N GLN A 43 2.53 7.22 5.08
CA GLN A 43 1.34 6.38 5.15
C GLN A 43 0.89 6.27 6.61
N SER A 44 -0.24 6.90 6.90
CA SER A 44 -0.80 7.03 8.24
C SER A 44 -1.97 6.07 8.37
N GLU A 45 -1.68 4.77 8.44
CA GLU A 45 -2.73 3.80 8.73
C GLU A 45 -2.79 3.47 10.21
N PRO A 46 -4.00 3.27 10.76
CA PRO A 46 -4.15 2.43 11.91
C PRO A 46 -3.83 1.00 11.48
N MET A 47 -2.54 0.66 11.40
CA MET A 47 -2.08 -0.73 11.30
C MET A 47 -2.37 -1.53 12.59
N VAL A 48 -3.05 -0.90 13.55
CA VAL A 48 -3.49 -1.42 14.83
C VAL A 48 -5.01 -1.24 14.89
N ASP A 49 -5.67 -2.31 15.27
CA ASP A 49 -7.11 -2.42 15.46
C ASP A 49 -7.65 -1.42 16.52
N PRO A 50 -8.68 -0.61 16.24
CA PRO A 50 -9.42 0.13 17.28
C PRO A 50 -10.27 -0.79 18.18
N SER A 51 -10.44 -2.05 17.81
CA SER A 51 -11.27 -3.07 18.49
C SER A 51 -10.46 -4.10 19.27
N SER A 52 -9.13 -4.07 19.19
CA SER A 52 -8.29 -4.97 19.98
C SER A 52 -8.27 -4.43 21.39
N SER A 53 -8.93 -5.16 22.27
CA SER A 53 -8.89 -4.94 23.71
C SER A 53 -7.49 -5.24 24.22
N SER A 54 -6.62 -4.23 24.07
CA SER A 54 -5.21 -4.08 24.47
C SER A 54 -4.29 -3.90 23.27
N PRO A 55 -3.79 -2.68 22.97
CA PRO A 55 -2.61 -2.58 22.15
C PRO A 55 -1.49 -3.29 22.90
N VAL A 56 -1.05 -4.45 22.41
CA VAL A 56 0.28 -4.98 22.76
C VAL A 56 1.25 -3.96 22.20
N THR A 57 1.51 -2.92 22.99
CA THR A 57 2.49 -1.89 22.67
C THR A 57 3.81 -2.58 22.87
N THR A 58 4.32 -3.19 21.81
CA THR A 58 5.63 -3.84 21.85
C THR A 58 6.64 -2.76 22.16
N ASN A 59 7.14 -2.73 23.40
CA ASN A 59 8.22 -1.84 23.75
C ASN A 59 9.51 -2.40 23.14
N ILE A 60 10.21 -1.58 22.37
CA ILE A 60 11.51 -1.92 21.77
C ILE A 60 12.49 -2.47 22.82
N ASP A 61 12.39 -2.01 24.06
CA ASP A 61 13.24 -2.45 25.18
C ASP A 61 13.00 -3.91 25.60
N THR A 62 11.86 -4.49 25.22
CA THR A 62 11.49 -5.89 25.54
C THR A 62 11.85 -6.88 24.44
N LEU A 63 12.27 -6.39 23.27
CA LEU A 63 12.63 -7.22 22.14
C LEU A 63 14.04 -7.81 22.29
N PRO A 64 14.31 -8.99 21.69
CA PRO A 64 15.66 -9.51 21.61
C PRO A 64 16.61 -8.51 20.94
N GLN A 65 17.81 -8.35 21.48
CA GLN A 65 18.81 -7.39 20.97
C GLN A 65 19.08 -7.57 19.47
N GLN A 66 19.14 -8.83 19.00
CA GLN A 66 19.33 -9.16 17.59
C GLN A 66 18.20 -8.58 16.71
N THR A 67 16.95 -8.68 17.15
CA THR A 67 15.80 -8.10 16.43
C THR A 67 15.91 -6.59 16.35
N VAL A 68 16.31 -5.94 17.45
CA VAL A 68 16.50 -4.48 17.48
C VAL A 68 17.60 -4.04 16.52
N ASP A 69 18.72 -4.78 16.47
CA ASP A 69 19.84 -4.48 15.59
C ASP A 69 19.48 -4.70 14.11
N ASP A 70 18.70 -5.74 13.79
CA ASP A 70 18.15 -5.96 12.46
C ASP A 70 17.20 -4.84 12.01
N LEU A 71 16.32 -4.38 12.90
CA LEU A 71 15.42 -3.26 12.62
C LEU A 71 16.20 -1.96 12.36
N ARG A 72 17.22 -1.67 13.16
CA ARG A 72 18.11 -0.51 12.94
C ARG A 72 18.81 -0.59 11.59
N ARG A 73 19.36 -1.74 11.24
CA ARG A 73 20.00 -1.98 9.94
C ARG A 73 19.03 -1.72 8.78
N ILE A 74 17.81 -2.27 8.85
CA ILE A 74 16.78 -2.07 7.81
C ILE A 74 16.41 -0.59 7.67
N VAL A 75 16.26 0.13 8.79
CA VAL A 75 15.93 1.55 8.77
C VAL A 75 17.07 2.39 8.19
N HIS A 76 18.30 2.10 8.60
CA HIS A 76 19.49 2.77 8.10
C HIS A 76 19.61 2.64 6.57
N ASP A 77 19.32 1.46 6.01
CA ASP A 77 19.29 1.22 4.56
C ASP A 77 18.14 1.96 3.86
N ALA A 78 16.97 2.08 4.51
CA ALA A 78 15.75 2.59 3.90
C ALA A 78 15.70 4.12 3.80
N ILE A 79 16.34 4.85 4.72
CA ILE A 79 16.34 6.32 4.74
C ILE A 79 16.98 6.95 3.48
N PRO A 80 18.19 6.52 3.04
CA PRO A 80 18.86 7.09 1.87
C PRO A 80 18.36 6.51 0.54
N ALA A 81 17.62 5.39 0.54
CA ALA A 81 17.13 4.76 -0.67
C ALA A 81 16.13 5.64 -1.43
N GLN A 82 16.12 5.53 -2.76
CA GLN A 82 15.07 6.12 -3.59
C GLN A 82 13.74 5.47 -3.24
N ARG A 83 12.74 6.30 -2.93
CA ARG A 83 11.45 5.85 -2.42
C ARG A 83 10.43 5.76 -3.54
N ASP A 84 9.77 4.62 -3.61
CA ASP A 84 8.56 4.42 -4.39
C ASP A 84 7.37 5.06 -3.65
N ARG A 85 6.99 6.26 -4.08
CA ARG A 85 5.85 6.99 -3.49
C ARG A 85 4.50 6.33 -3.79
N SER A 86 4.46 5.42 -4.76
CA SER A 86 3.24 4.68 -5.09
C SER A 86 2.95 3.56 -4.10
N LEU A 87 3.96 3.08 -3.37
CA LEU A 87 3.82 1.98 -2.45
C LEU A 87 2.78 2.28 -1.36
N ARG A 88 1.85 1.34 -1.19
CA ARG A 88 0.93 1.25 -0.06
C ARG A 88 0.96 -0.16 0.50
N ILE A 89 1.02 -0.27 1.82
CA ILE A 89 1.05 -1.56 2.52
C ILE A 89 -0.04 -1.64 3.58
N PHE A 90 -0.78 -2.74 3.63
CA PHE A 90 -1.81 -2.98 4.62
C PHE A 90 -1.46 -4.20 5.47
N ARG A 91 -1.63 -4.10 6.79
CA ARG A 91 -1.52 -5.24 7.70
C ARG A 91 -2.88 -5.92 7.85
N ARG A 92 -2.98 -7.13 7.34
CA ARG A 92 -4.19 -7.95 7.36
C ARG A 92 -4.05 -9.07 8.39
N THR A 93 -5.07 -9.27 9.21
CA THR A 93 -5.15 -10.37 10.20
C THR A 93 -6.17 -11.44 9.82
N TRP A 94 -6.95 -11.21 8.75
CA TRP A 94 -7.95 -12.14 8.25
C TRP A 94 -7.49 -12.84 6.96
N PRO A 95 -7.64 -14.17 6.84
CA PRO A 95 -7.17 -14.93 5.68
C PRO A 95 -7.96 -14.64 4.39
N LEU A 96 -9.20 -14.14 4.50
CA LEU A 96 -10.07 -13.83 3.37
C LEU A 96 -10.00 -12.34 3.02
N LEU A 97 -10.11 -12.02 1.72
CA LEU A 97 -10.28 -10.67 1.19
C LEU A 97 -11.75 -10.40 0.91
N ALA A 98 -12.36 -9.47 1.64
CA ALA A 98 -13.76 -9.11 1.55
C ALA A 98 -13.97 -7.67 2.04
N THR A 99 -14.52 -6.83 1.16
CA THR A 99 -14.77 -5.41 1.43
C THR A 99 -15.77 -5.14 2.57
N HIS A 100 -16.57 -6.14 2.96
CA HIS A 100 -17.55 -6.04 4.04
C HIS A 100 -17.04 -6.60 5.37
N ILE A 101 -15.86 -7.23 5.40
CA ILE A 101 -15.22 -7.73 6.62
C ILE A 101 -14.25 -6.64 7.09
N PRO A 102 -14.50 -6.02 8.25
CA PRO A 102 -13.52 -5.10 8.84
C PRO A 102 -12.16 -5.79 8.93
N GLN A 103 -11.07 -5.05 8.68
CA GLN A 103 -9.68 -5.56 8.73
C GLN A 103 -9.26 -6.54 7.62
N SER A 104 -10.17 -6.85 6.68
CA SER A 104 -9.83 -7.66 5.50
C SER A 104 -9.28 -6.80 4.37
N GLU A 105 -9.84 -5.61 4.15
CA GLU A 105 -9.36 -4.65 3.17
C GLU A 105 -9.59 -3.21 3.68
N PRO A 106 -8.60 -2.30 3.56
CA PRO A 106 -8.79 -0.92 4.01
C PRO A 106 -9.58 -0.11 2.97
N ALA A 107 -10.27 0.94 3.43
CA ALA A 107 -11.13 1.76 2.57
C ALA A 107 -10.42 2.34 1.34
N TRP A 108 -9.14 2.72 1.46
CA TRP A 108 -8.35 3.24 0.35
C TRP A 108 -7.95 2.18 -0.69
N ALA A 109 -7.97 0.90 -0.32
CA ALA A 109 -7.65 -0.20 -1.22
C ALA A 109 -8.86 -0.68 -2.04
N SER A 110 -10.06 -0.18 -1.72
CA SER A 110 -11.28 -0.57 -2.43
C SER A 110 -11.16 -0.30 -3.93
N GLY A 111 -11.28 -1.35 -4.74
CA GLY A 111 -11.15 -1.29 -6.20
C GLY A 111 -9.70 -1.28 -6.71
N TRP A 112 -8.71 -1.41 -5.84
CA TRP A 112 -7.31 -1.51 -6.23
C TRP A 112 -6.87 -2.96 -6.32
N THR A 113 -6.15 -3.29 -7.38
CA THR A 113 -5.56 -4.62 -7.55
C THR A 113 -4.51 -4.87 -6.46
N LEU A 114 -4.63 -5.99 -5.77
CA LEU A 114 -3.58 -6.52 -4.90
C LEU A 114 -2.39 -6.94 -5.76
N GLU A 115 -1.22 -6.34 -5.55
CA GLU A 115 -0.01 -6.69 -6.30
C GLU A 115 0.62 -7.97 -5.76
N SER A 116 0.79 -8.04 -4.44
CA SER A 116 1.27 -9.22 -3.75
C SER A 116 0.90 -9.19 -2.27
N SER A 117 0.98 -10.34 -1.61
CA SER A 117 0.82 -10.48 -0.16
C SER A 117 2.04 -11.19 0.38
N ILE A 118 2.64 -10.67 1.45
CA ILE A 118 3.76 -11.31 2.15
C ILE A 118 3.25 -11.91 3.47
N GLY A 119 3.58 -13.17 3.73
CA GLY A 119 3.15 -13.94 4.89
C GLY A 119 2.59 -15.30 4.47
N PRO A 120 1.90 -16.02 5.37
CA PRO A 120 1.55 -15.58 6.72
C PRO A 120 2.72 -15.50 7.69
N PHE A 121 2.63 -14.57 8.63
CA PHE A 121 3.43 -14.52 9.85
C PHE A 121 2.54 -14.87 11.04
N GLU A 122 3.12 -15.45 12.09
CA GLU A 122 2.46 -15.71 13.36
C GLU A 122 2.81 -14.60 14.36
N SER A 123 1.82 -14.10 15.09
CA SER A 123 2.05 -13.26 16.27
C SER A 123 2.42 -14.10 17.49
N ALA A 124 2.85 -13.44 18.57
CA ALA A 124 3.10 -14.11 19.85
C ALA A 124 1.85 -14.82 20.42
N GLU A 125 0.65 -14.38 20.01
CA GLU A 125 -0.65 -14.93 20.38
C GLU A 125 -1.13 -16.04 19.42
N GLY A 126 -0.39 -16.32 18.34
CA GLY A 126 -0.72 -17.32 17.33
C GLY A 126 -1.64 -16.82 16.22
N ASP A 127 -1.92 -15.52 16.15
CA ASP A 127 -2.71 -14.94 15.06
C ASP A 127 -1.89 -14.89 13.77
N LEU A 128 -2.55 -15.13 12.63
CA LEU A 128 -1.92 -15.01 11.33
C LEU A 128 -1.98 -13.57 10.82
N VAL A 129 -0.85 -13.10 10.30
CA VAL A 129 -0.65 -11.73 9.81
C VAL A 129 -0.10 -11.76 8.39
N TRP A 130 -0.68 -10.97 7.51
CA TRP A 130 -0.20 -10.72 6.15
C TRP A 130 0.09 -9.24 5.95
N PHE A 131 1.03 -8.96 5.06
CA PHE A 131 1.26 -7.61 4.55
C PHE A 131 0.91 -7.55 3.07
N ASP A 132 -0.22 -6.91 2.79
CA ASP A 132 -0.75 -6.75 1.44
C ASP A 132 -0.13 -5.51 0.79
N ILE A 133 0.46 -5.69 -0.37
CA ILE A 133 1.18 -4.64 -1.11
C ILE A 133 0.33 -4.20 -2.30
N ARG A 134 0.19 -2.88 -2.43
CA ARG A 134 -0.46 -2.22 -3.56
C ARG A 134 0.37 -1.03 -4.00
N ARG A 135 0.25 -0.64 -5.27
CA ARG A 135 0.88 0.57 -5.81
C ARG A 135 -0.15 1.50 -6.41
N THR A 136 -0.08 2.77 -6.02
CA THR A 136 -0.90 3.82 -6.61
C THR A 136 -0.42 4.09 -8.03
N ALA A 137 -1.25 3.90 -9.05
CA ALA A 137 -0.94 4.52 -10.34
C ALA A 137 -1.09 6.05 -10.18
N THR A 138 -0.11 6.84 -10.60
CA THR A 138 -0.32 8.29 -10.75
C THR A 138 -1.29 8.49 -11.90
N PRO A 139 -2.50 9.02 -11.68
CA PRO A 139 -3.43 9.23 -12.77
C PRO A 139 -3.05 10.50 -13.55
N VAL A 140 -3.17 10.44 -14.86
CA VAL A 140 -3.26 11.62 -15.73
C VAL A 140 -4.72 11.84 -16.07
N LEU A 141 -5.19 13.04 -15.74
CA LEU A 141 -6.56 13.46 -15.98
C LEU A 141 -6.62 14.21 -17.32
N LEU A 142 -7.46 13.72 -18.22
CA LEU A 142 -7.92 14.49 -19.37
C LEU A 142 -9.13 15.29 -18.91
N ILE A 143 -8.99 16.62 -18.93
CA ILE A 143 -10.03 17.56 -18.53
C ILE A 143 -10.73 18.14 -19.76
N ASP A 144 -12.00 18.45 -19.62
CA ASP A 144 -12.72 19.28 -20.57
C ASP A 144 -12.18 20.73 -20.48
N SER A 145 -11.74 21.29 -21.60
CA SER A 145 -11.20 22.66 -21.64
C SER A 145 -12.25 23.74 -21.37
N GLN A 146 -13.55 23.45 -21.54
CA GLN A 146 -14.62 24.42 -21.29
C GLN A 146 -15.12 24.38 -19.85
N THR A 147 -15.18 23.18 -19.25
CA THR A 147 -15.77 22.99 -17.91
C THR A 147 -14.75 22.72 -16.81
N GLU A 148 -13.48 22.51 -17.18
CA GLU A 148 -12.37 22.11 -16.29
C GLU A 148 -12.63 20.83 -15.49
N ARG A 149 -13.62 20.03 -15.92
CA ARG A 149 -13.98 18.78 -15.25
C ARG A 149 -13.16 17.62 -15.80
N PRO A 150 -12.70 16.68 -14.95
CA PRO A 150 -12.04 15.48 -15.42
C PRO A 150 -13.04 14.59 -16.16
N LEU A 151 -12.68 14.20 -17.39
CA LEU A 151 -13.47 13.31 -18.25
C LEU A 151 -12.89 11.90 -18.26
N ILE A 152 -11.57 11.79 -18.30
CA ILE A 152 -10.86 10.51 -18.39
C ILE A 152 -9.70 10.53 -17.39
N SER A 153 -9.53 9.45 -16.65
CA SER A 153 -8.35 9.17 -15.85
C SER A 153 -7.61 7.98 -16.46
N LEU A 154 -6.34 8.19 -16.79
CA LEU A 154 -5.42 7.22 -17.38
C LEU A 154 -4.25 7.00 -16.42
N PRO A 155 -3.61 5.82 -16.38
CA PRO A 155 -2.37 5.67 -15.64
C PRO A 155 -1.26 6.44 -16.36
N GLN A 156 -0.43 7.19 -15.63
CA GLN A 156 0.74 7.87 -16.20
C GLN A 156 1.69 6.91 -16.93
N ALA A 157 1.78 5.66 -16.46
CA ALA A 157 2.59 4.62 -17.09
C ALA A 157 2.10 4.21 -18.50
N ALA A 158 0.86 4.54 -18.88
CA ALA A 158 0.38 4.36 -20.25
C ALA A 158 0.78 5.53 -21.18
N LEU A 159 1.39 6.58 -20.63
CA LEU A 159 1.88 7.71 -21.41
C LEU A 159 3.39 7.56 -21.64
N PRO A 160 3.90 8.03 -22.79
CA PRO A 160 5.33 8.02 -23.05
C PRO A 160 6.09 8.94 -22.08
N ASP A 161 7.24 8.46 -21.56
CA ASP A 161 8.10 9.15 -20.57
C ASP A 161 8.76 10.45 -21.08
N SER A 162 8.66 10.75 -22.38
CA SER A 162 9.32 11.87 -23.05
C SER A 162 8.27 12.92 -23.47
N PRO A 163 8.58 14.24 -23.45
CA PRO A 163 7.66 15.25 -23.95
C PRO A 163 7.23 14.85 -25.35
N VAL A 164 5.94 14.53 -25.47
CA VAL A 164 5.19 14.08 -26.66
C VAL A 164 6.06 14.15 -27.91
N ASN A 165 6.67 13.03 -28.30
CA ASN A 165 7.13 12.88 -29.67
C ASN A 165 5.89 13.08 -30.54
N VAL A 166 5.81 14.24 -31.20
CA VAL A 166 4.74 14.60 -32.12
C VAL A 166 4.64 13.46 -33.13
N GLY A 167 3.59 12.65 -33.06
CA GLY A 167 3.41 11.47 -33.92
C GLY A 167 3.04 10.15 -33.22
N VAL A 168 2.96 10.09 -31.88
CA VAL A 168 2.37 8.92 -31.21
C VAL A 168 0.87 8.85 -31.50
N THR A 169 0.45 7.86 -32.29
CA THR A 169 -0.96 7.61 -32.65
C THR A 169 -1.55 6.39 -31.96
N ILE A 170 -0.71 5.60 -31.27
CA ILE A 170 -1.09 4.37 -30.58
C ILE A 170 -0.58 4.46 -29.14
N LEU A 171 -1.48 4.23 -28.18
CA LEU A 171 -1.19 4.17 -26.75
C LEU A 171 -1.54 2.76 -26.26
N ASP A 172 -0.55 2.06 -25.71
CA ASP A 172 -0.76 0.78 -25.05
C ASP A 172 -1.24 1.02 -23.63
N ILE A 173 -2.55 0.86 -23.42
CA ILE A 173 -3.18 1.07 -22.13
C ILE A 173 -3.54 -0.30 -21.52
N PRO A 174 -3.03 -0.63 -20.32
CA PRO A 174 -3.37 -1.88 -19.64
C PRO A 174 -4.89 -2.02 -19.40
N ALA A 175 -5.41 -3.25 -19.51
CA ALA A 175 -6.81 -3.53 -19.21
C ALA A 175 -7.17 -3.09 -17.77
N GLY A 176 -8.37 -2.52 -17.60
CA GLY A 176 -8.85 -2.06 -16.29
C GLY A 176 -8.19 -0.79 -15.74
N SER A 177 -7.44 -0.05 -16.56
CA SER A 177 -6.72 1.16 -16.12
C SER A 177 -7.34 2.48 -16.60
N ILE A 178 -8.33 2.43 -17.50
CA ILE A 178 -9.05 3.62 -17.97
C ILE A 178 -10.32 3.81 -17.15
N TRP A 179 -10.50 5.01 -16.63
CA TRP A 179 -11.68 5.41 -15.88
C TRP A 179 -12.31 6.62 -16.56
N LEU A 180 -13.58 6.50 -16.95
CA LEU A 180 -14.35 7.56 -17.59
C LEU A 180 -15.31 8.19 -16.59
N ALA A 181 -15.48 9.49 -16.62
CA ALA A 181 -16.44 10.19 -15.76
C ALA A 181 -17.83 9.59 -15.97
N ALA A 182 -18.48 9.17 -14.87
CA ALA A 182 -19.78 8.49 -14.96
C ALA A 182 -20.86 9.38 -15.61
N SER A 183 -20.70 10.70 -15.53
CA SER A 183 -21.57 11.69 -16.16
C SER A 183 -21.56 11.64 -17.69
N LEU A 184 -20.57 10.99 -18.30
CA LEU A 184 -20.55 10.71 -19.74
C LEU A 184 -21.58 9.64 -20.14
N PHE A 185 -22.02 8.80 -19.20
CA PHE A 185 -22.96 7.71 -19.45
C PHE A 185 -24.35 7.99 -18.86
N ASP A 186 -24.40 8.62 -17.68
CA ASP A 186 -25.65 8.96 -16.99
C ASP A 186 -25.55 10.33 -16.30
N SER A 187 -26.42 11.26 -16.68
CA SER A 187 -26.49 12.61 -16.11
C SER A 187 -26.87 12.62 -14.63
N ASN A 188 -27.45 11.54 -14.10
CA ASN A 188 -27.81 11.38 -12.70
C ASN A 188 -26.71 10.72 -11.86
N SER A 189 -25.56 10.42 -12.45
CA SER A 189 -24.44 9.83 -11.71
C SER A 189 -23.91 10.76 -10.61
N PRO A 190 -23.42 10.20 -9.48
CA PRO A 190 -22.83 11.02 -8.41
C PRO A 190 -21.67 11.86 -8.92
N ALA A 191 -21.58 13.11 -8.45
CA ALA A 191 -20.48 14.00 -8.79
C ALA A 191 -19.13 13.38 -8.38
N GLY A 192 -18.16 13.40 -9.29
CA GLY A 192 -16.81 12.84 -9.06
C GLY A 192 -16.72 11.31 -9.17
N SER A 193 -17.80 10.63 -9.58
CA SER A 193 -17.76 9.19 -9.83
C SER A 193 -17.21 8.85 -11.22
N PHE A 194 -16.58 7.69 -11.33
CA PHE A 194 -15.99 7.17 -12.56
C PHE A 194 -16.44 5.72 -12.81
N ALA A 195 -16.59 5.38 -14.08
CA ALA A 195 -16.80 4.01 -14.55
C ALA A 195 -15.51 3.48 -15.18
N GLY A 196 -15.07 2.30 -14.74
CA GLY A 196 -13.90 1.63 -15.29
C GLY A 196 -14.22 0.93 -16.60
N LEU A 197 -13.36 1.10 -17.60
CA LEU A 197 -13.37 0.30 -18.83
C LEU A 197 -12.58 -0.98 -18.60
N ARG A 198 -13.17 -2.10 -18.99
CA ARG A 198 -12.60 -3.44 -18.79
C ARG A 198 -12.29 -4.13 -20.10
#